data_AF-A0A1M7U6B4-F1
#
_entry.id   AF-A0A1M7U6B4-F1
#
_cell.length_a   1.000
_cell.length_b   1.000
_cell.length_c   1.000
_cell.angle_alpha   90.00
_cell.angle_beta   90.00
_cell.angle_gamma   90.00
#
_symmetry.space_group_name_H-M   'P 1'
#
loop_
_entity.id
_entity.type
_entity.pdbx_description
1 polymer ?
#
loop_
_entity_poly.entity_id
_entity_poly.type
_entity_poly.pdbx_seq_one_letter_code
_entity_poly.pdbx_strand_id
1 'polypeptide(L)'
;MRYRRRRPDDTELREELRKAAEKHRRFGYRRLHVILRRDGHVTNRKRTQRLYREEGLAVRRRRGRKRALGARAPLVTEAVANARWSLDFMQDQFADGRRFRILNVFS
;
A
#
# COMPACT_ATOMS: atom_id res chain seq x y z
N MET A 1 6.79 42.99 -15.65
CA MET A 1 5.84 42.09 -16.35
C MET A 1 5.70 40.78 -15.58
N ARG A 2 4.54 40.47 -14.98
CA ARG A 2 4.29 39.15 -14.36
C ARG A 2 3.86 38.16 -15.43
N TYR A 3 4.66 37.12 -15.65
CA TYR A 3 4.31 36.02 -16.56
C TYR A 3 3.03 35.33 -16.07
N ARG A 4 1.93 35.49 -16.82
CA ARG A 4 0.67 34.77 -16.59
C ARG A 4 0.67 33.54 -17.49
N ARG A 5 1.01 32.38 -16.92
CA ARG A 5 1.04 31.12 -17.65
C ARG A 5 -0.36 30.79 -18.16
N ARG A 6 -0.65 31.05 -19.45
CA ARG A 6 -1.83 30.51 -20.14
C ARG A 6 -1.71 28.99 -20.07
N ARG A 7 -2.54 28.35 -19.24
CA ARG A 7 -2.62 26.89 -19.21
C ARG A 7 -3.27 26.45 -20.52
N PRO A 8 -2.71 25.47 -21.25
CA PRO A 8 -3.43 24.83 -22.34
C PRO A 8 -4.73 24.26 -21.78
N ASP A 9 -5.75 24.18 -22.62
CA ASP A 9 -7.02 23.60 -22.25
C ASP A 9 -6.78 22.18 -21.71
N ASP A 10 -7.06 21.98 -20.42
CA ASP A 10 -6.86 20.69 -19.74
C ASP A 10 -8.11 19.80 -19.93
N THR A 11 -9.15 20.28 -20.60
CA THR A 11 -10.48 19.66 -20.67
C THR A 11 -10.43 18.29 -21.37
N GLU A 12 -9.82 18.19 -22.55
CA GLU A 12 -9.65 16.89 -23.24
C GLU A 12 -8.89 15.88 -22.38
N LEU A 13 -7.82 16.34 -21.72
CA LEU A 13 -7.01 15.47 -20.88
C LEU A 13 -7.75 15.01 -19.61
N ARG A 14 -8.63 15.84 -19.05
CA ARG A 14 -9.49 15.45 -17.92
C ARG A 14 -10.49 14.38 -18.34
N GLU A 15 -11.13 14.54 -19.49
CA GLU A 15 -12.07 13.56 -20.03
C GLU A 15 -11.40 12.20 -20.26
N GLU A 16 -10.24 12.18 -20.93
CA GLU A 16 -9.50 10.94 -21.15
C GLU A 16 -8.98 10.31 -19.85
N LEU A 17 -8.55 11.13 -18.89
CA LEU A 17 -8.15 10.64 -17.57
C LEU A 17 -9.34 10.02 -16.82
N ARG A 18 -10.54 10.60 -16.92
CA ARG A 18 -11.76 10.08 -16.30
C ARG A 18 -12.16 8.75 -16.94
N LYS A 19 -12.20 8.67 -18.27
CA LYS A 19 -12.47 7.42 -19.01
C LYS A 19 -11.49 6.31 -18.62
N ALA A 20 -10.19 6.62 -18.57
CA ALA A 20 -9.16 5.66 -18.16
C ALA A 20 -9.32 5.22 -16.70
N ALA A 21 -9.70 6.13 -15.80
CA ALA A 21 -9.94 5.82 -14.40
C ALA A 21 -11.21 4.98 -14.19
N GLU A 22 -12.27 5.20 -14.98
CA GLU A 22 -13.48 4.38 -14.98
C GLU A 22 -13.20 2.96 -15.46
N LYS A 23 -12.45 2.81 -16.55
CA LYS A 23 -12.00 1.50 -17.05
C LYS A 23 -11.09 0.78 -16.05
N HIS A 24 -10.27 1.52 -15.31
CA HIS A 24 -9.26 0.98 -14.39
C HIS A 24 -9.37 1.55 -12.96
N ARG A 25 -10.52 1.33 -12.30
CA ARG A 25 -10.84 1.91 -10.97
C ARG A 25 -9.84 1.66 -9.84
N ARG A 26 -8.95 0.66 -9.96
CA ARG A 26 -7.91 0.34 -8.95
C ARG A 26 -6.56 0.99 -9.25
N PHE A 27 -6.41 1.68 -10.38
CA PHE A 27 -5.13 2.24 -10.79
C PHE A 27 -4.91 3.61 -10.16
N GLY A 28 -3.69 3.81 -9.65
CA GLY A 28 -3.22 5.14 -9.26
C GLY A 28 -2.70 5.93 -10.45
N TYR A 29 -2.45 7.23 -10.24
CA TYR A 29 -1.97 8.16 -11.29
C TYR A 29 -0.74 7.67 -12.08
N ARG A 30 0.15 6.86 -11.48
CA ARG A 30 1.34 6.34 -12.17
C ARG A 30 0.99 5.39 -13.30
N ARG A 31 0.05 4.47 -13.10
CA ARG A 31 -0.39 3.52 -14.14
C ARG A 31 -1.24 4.23 -15.19
N LEU A 32 -2.13 5.12 -14.76
CA LEU A 32 -2.93 5.94 -15.68
C LEU A 32 -2.04 6.83 -16.55
N HIS A 33 -0.94 7.39 -16.00
CA HIS A 33 0.02 8.16 -16.78
C HIS A 33 0.70 7.35 -17.88
N VAL A 34 1.02 6.07 -17.65
CA VAL A 34 1.63 5.21 -18.69
C VAL A 34 0.64 4.96 -19.83
N ILE A 35 -0.64 4.71 -19.50
CA ILE A 35 -1.71 4.52 -20.49
C ILE A 35 -1.88 5.80 -21.32
N LEU A 36 -2.11 6.93 -20.65
CA LEU A 36 -2.28 8.23 -21.33
C LEU A 36 -1.04 8.67 -22.12
N ARG A 37 0.16 8.24 -21.71
CA ARG A 37 1.39 8.51 -22.47
C ARG A 37 1.49 7.64 -23.73
N ARG A 38 1.05 6.37 -23.65
CA ARG A 38 1.00 5.46 -24.81
C ARG A 38 0.04 5.98 -25.87
N ASP A 39 -1.07 6.56 -25.43
CA ASP A 39 -2.11 7.11 -26.30
C ASP A 39 -1.78 8.55 -26.77
N GLY A 40 -0.60 9.10 -26.41
CA GLY A 40 -0.13 10.40 -26.86
C GLY A 40 -0.72 11.62 -26.11
N HIS A 41 -1.61 11.41 -25.15
CA HIS A 41 -2.29 12.49 -24.43
C HIS A 41 -1.42 13.23 -23.41
N VAL A 42 -0.33 12.62 -22.89
CA VAL A 42 0.52 13.26 -21.86
C VAL A 42 2.01 12.97 -21.98
N THR A 43 2.82 14.04 -21.99
CA THR A 43 4.28 13.96 -21.84
C THR A 43 4.74 14.12 -20.39
N ASN A 44 4.07 14.97 -19.60
CA ASN A 44 4.52 15.34 -18.25
C ASN A 44 3.72 14.66 -17.13
N ARG A 45 4.38 13.77 -16.38
CA ARG A 45 3.80 13.07 -15.21
C ARG A 45 3.23 14.00 -14.13
N LYS A 46 3.81 15.19 -13.91
CA LYS A 46 3.30 16.17 -12.94
C LYS A 46 1.92 16.69 -13.35
N ARG A 47 1.66 16.82 -14.66
CA ARG A 47 0.35 17.26 -15.19
C ARG A 47 -0.72 16.22 -14.89
N THR A 48 -0.47 14.94 -15.18
CA THR A 48 -1.39 13.84 -14.82
C THR A 48 -1.63 13.78 -13.32
N GLN A 49 -0.59 13.90 -12.50
CA GLN A 49 -0.75 13.83 -11.04
C GLN A 49 -1.60 14.97 -10.49
N ARG A 50 -1.44 16.19 -11.02
CA ARG A 50 -2.24 17.36 -10.63
C ARG A 50 -3.71 17.14 -10.97
N LEU A 51 -4.01 16.83 -12.23
CA LEU A 51 -5.38 16.59 -12.69
C LEU A 51 -6.03 15.41 -11.96
N TYR A 52 -5.30 14.32 -11.73
CA TYR A 52 -5.79 13.18 -10.95
C TYR A 52 -6.21 13.54 -9.52
N ARG A 53 -5.51 14.49 -8.89
CA ARG A 53 -5.87 15.00 -7.56
C ARG A 53 -7.07 15.95 -7.63
N GLU A 54 -7.09 16.83 -8.62
CA GLU A 54 -8.19 17.78 -8.85
C GLU A 54 -9.51 17.05 -9.17
N GLU A 55 -9.47 15.95 -9.91
CA GLU A 55 -10.64 15.11 -10.26
C GLU A 55 -11.04 14.12 -9.14
N GLY A 56 -10.37 14.12 -7.98
CA GLY A 56 -10.74 13.24 -6.86
C GLY A 56 -10.61 11.74 -7.12
N LEU A 57 -9.85 11.33 -8.14
CA LEU A 57 -9.75 9.94 -8.61
C LEU A 57 -8.94 9.02 -7.68
N ALA A 58 -8.55 9.50 -6.50
CA ALA A 58 -7.73 8.76 -5.55
C ALA A 58 -8.48 7.53 -5.04
N VAL A 59 -7.90 6.35 -5.30
CA VAL A 59 -8.48 5.09 -4.83
C VAL A 59 -8.51 5.06 -3.30
N ARG A 60 -9.71 4.96 -2.73
CA ARG A 60 -9.91 4.83 -1.28
C ARG A 60 -9.15 3.59 -0.79
N ARG A 61 -8.17 3.79 0.08
CA ARG A 61 -7.48 2.68 0.76
C ARG A 61 -8.49 1.94 1.62
N ARG A 62 -8.66 0.65 1.37
CA ARG A 62 -9.42 -0.24 2.26
C ARG A 62 -8.69 -0.25 3.59
N ARG A 63 -9.31 0.28 4.65
CA ARG A 63 -8.76 0.18 6.01
C ARG A 63 -8.64 -1.32 6.32
N GLY A 64 -7.47 -1.76 6.78
CA GLY A 64 -7.27 -3.13 7.22
C GLY A 64 -8.32 -3.49 8.27
N ARG A 65 -8.78 -4.74 8.27
CA ARG A 65 -9.70 -5.24 9.30
C ARG A 65 -9.01 -5.06 10.65
N LYS A 66 -9.57 -4.21 11.52
CA LYS A 66 -9.13 -4.15 12.91
C LYS A 66 -9.37 -5.52 13.51
N ARG A 67 -8.31 -6.27 13.80
CA ARG A 67 -8.43 -7.50 14.59
C ARG A 67 -8.81 -7.05 15.99
N ALA A 68 -9.88 -7.63 16.54
CA ALA A 68 -10.17 -7.44 17.95
C ALA A 68 -8.96 -8.00 18.72
N LEU A 69 -8.22 -7.12 19.38
CA LEU A 69 -7.34 -7.53 20.46
C LEU A 69 -8.29 -7.91 21.59
N GLY A 70 -8.72 -9.17 21.64
CA GLY A 70 -9.51 -9.66 22.77
C GLY A 70 -8.78 -9.36 24.08
N ALA A 71 -9.51 -9.23 25.18
CA ALA A 71 -8.90 -9.13 26.50
C ALA A 71 -7.97 -10.34 26.68
N ARG A 72 -6.67 -10.07 26.83
CA ARG A 72 -5.67 -11.13 27.01
C ARG A 72 -6.02 -11.82 28.33
N ALA A 73 -6.35 -13.12 28.27
CA ALA A 73 -6.59 -13.88 29.49
C ALA A 73 -5.34 -13.78 30.40
N PRO A 74 -5.53 -13.63 31.72
CA PRO A 74 -4.41 -13.58 32.65
C PRO A 74 -3.58 -14.86 32.50
N LEU A 75 -2.26 -14.71 32.53
CA LEU A 75 -1.34 -15.85 32.49
C LEU A 75 -1.55 -16.67 33.76
N VAL A 76 -1.94 -17.93 33.62
CA VAL A 76 -2.04 -18.86 34.73
C VAL A 76 -0.64 -19.32 35.07
N THR A 77 -0.15 -18.95 36.26
CA THR A 77 1.10 -19.47 36.82
C THR A 77 0.80 -20.76 37.55
N GLU A 78 1.50 -21.84 37.19
CA GLU A 78 1.36 -23.13 37.86
C GLU A 78 2.27 -23.17 39.09
N ALA A 79 1.77 -23.74 40.20
CA ALA A 79 2.46 -23.71 41.49
C ALA A 79 3.60 -24.74 41.64
N VAL A 80 3.79 -25.61 40.64
CA VAL A 80 4.72 -26.74 40.67
C VAL A 80 5.73 -26.61 39.52
N ALA A 81 6.99 -26.94 39.79
CA ALA A 81 8.03 -26.93 38.77
C ALA A 81 7.71 -27.92 37.63
N ASN A 82 8.07 -27.55 36.39
CA ASN A 82 7.84 -28.34 35.17
C ASN A 82 6.37 -28.64 34.83
N ALA A 83 5.41 -27.98 35.47
CA ALA A 83 4.00 -28.25 35.21
C ALA A 83 3.56 -27.68 33.83
N ARG A 84 4.22 -26.62 33.34
CA ARG A 84 3.96 -26.01 32.03
C ARG A 84 5.24 -25.69 31.27
N TRP A 85 5.34 -26.14 30.02
CA TRP A 85 6.38 -25.70 29.10
C TRP A 85 5.79 -24.84 27.99
N SER A 86 6.43 -23.70 27.73
CA SER A 86 6.14 -22.86 26.57
C SER A 86 7.17 -23.13 25.49
N LEU A 87 6.70 -23.53 24.32
CA LEU A 87 7.55 -23.80 23.16
C LEU A 87 7.31 -22.72 22.11
N ASP A 88 8.39 -22.17 21.57
CA ASP A 88 8.34 -21.24 20.45
C ASP A 88 9.41 -21.57 19.42
N PHE A 89 9.14 -21.29 18.14
CA PHE A 89 10.09 -21.48 17.05
C PHE A 89 10.49 -20.14 16.47
N MET A 90 11.77 -19.81 16.57
CA MET A 90 12.34 -18.66 15.87
C MET A 90 12.99 -19.14 14.58
N GLN A 91 12.77 -18.44 13.46
CA GLN A 91 13.45 -18.73 12.20
C GLN A 91 14.34 -17.56 11.82
N ASP A 92 15.57 -17.87 11.41
CA ASP A 92 16.52 -16.87 10.93
C ASP A 92 17.33 -17.41 9.73
N GLN A 93 18.15 -16.57 9.12
CA GLN A 93 18.91 -16.87 7.91
C GLN A 93 20.36 -16.40 8.05
N PHE A 94 21.31 -17.26 7.69
CA PHE A 94 22.72 -16.91 7.62
C PHE A 94 22.99 -15.96 6.43
N ALA A 95 24.13 -15.27 6.45
CA ALA A 95 24.56 -14.37 5.37
C ALA A 95 24.66 -15.06 3.99
N ASP A 96 24.82 -16.39 3.97
CA ASP A 96 24.86 -17.22 2.75
C ASP A 96 23.47 -17.68 2.25
N GLY A 97 22.38 -17.26 2.92
CA GLY A 97 21.01 -17.58 2.52
C GLY A 97 20.45 -18.90 3.10
N ARG A 98 21.24 -19.69 3.82
CA ARG A 98 20.74 -20.90 4.50
C ARG A 98 19.82 -20.51 5.66
N ARG A 99 18.62 -21.10 5.70
CA ARG A 99 17.62 -20.86 6.76
C ARG A 99 17.79 -21.89 7.87
N PHE A 100 17.68 -21.45 9.11
CA PHE A 100 17.66 -22.33 10.27
C PHE A 100 16.52 -21.94 11.21
N ARG A 101 16.16 -22.87 12.09
CA ARG A 101 15.14 -22.66 13.12
C ARG A 101 15.72 -22.99 14.48
N ILE A 102 15.38 -22.17 15.47
CA ILE A 102 15.71 -22.37 16.87
C ILE A 102 14.41 -22.75 17.58
N LEU A 103 14.44 -23.87 18.30
CA LEU A 103 13.38 -24.25 19.23
C LEU A 103 13.70 -23.65 20.60
N ASN A 104 12.87 -22.73 21.05
CA ASN A 104 12.92 -22.15 22.39
C ASN A 104 11.98 -22.97 23.29
N VAL A 105 12.51 -23.51 24.39
CA VAL A 105 11.74 -24.22 25.41
C VAL A 105 11.90 -23.46 26.71
N PHE A 106 10.79 -22.97 27.26
CA PHE A 106 10.73 -22.27 28.54
C PHE A 106 9.91 -23.10 29.54
N SER A 107 10.45 -23.35 30.72
CA SER A 107 9.80 -24.05 31.85
C SER A 107 9.35 -23.09 32.93
#